data_AF-A0A3S0ZVM5-F1
#
_entry.id   AF-A0A3S0ZVM5-F1
#
_cell.length_a   1.000
_cell.length_b   1.000
_cell.length_c   1.000
_cell.angle_alpha   90.00
_cell.angle_beta   90.00
_cell.angle_gamma   90.00
#
_symmetry.space_group_name_H-M   'P 1'
#
loop_
_entity.id
_entity.type
_entity.pdbx_description
1 polymer ?
#
loop_
_entity_poly.entity_id
_entity_poly.type
_entity_poly.pdbx_seq_one_letter_code
_entity_poly.pdbx_strand_id
1 'polypeptide(L)'
;MSRAMIFCAIFFILAAAYAQRNEGPSVASEIFSVADPGSGSGDGEVDAWPEISTCTAEFAREPDHTMCLKDDDRVQTTGVTDSQKKVIVDYHNKVRRTVQPSATDLTPLVWDDNLAKVAQKLTMQCKIEHDKNRIIPSYGVFIGQNLAAGQRTWKKAMQSWFDEVLLYRYGEDADQYLGPGGWKKIGHYTQMVQNATHRVGCGFSLCSRTTYGKYYACNYAQGQSSTSFPYTRGERCSACPNSCKNGLCACNGKLCLNRGELDIDSCTCKCPDLYGGDDCSILHCPASDPFYCRRSILPADCQVYANVPHLCPYMCGVCGEQPLAMIANPNKSGKNRPEGTTRTTTSTTTTPAPPFISPHNCSYRGLRSNLEECKNFGDRGSDTRACASKGGQFGCDHCERYYNVKSDYCPVMCGICDAPCGGKVCVNGGVLNPDTCNCTCTLPFFGDTCSELACPDQDKWHCSALQAFHCTDYVNVPFDCPHLCGICA
;
A
#
# COMPACT_ATOMS: atom_id res chain seq x y z
N MET A 1 17.51 3.76 45.94
CA MET A 1 16.50 4.84 45.84
C MET A 1 16.73 5.59 44.54
N SER A 2 15.71 5.62 43.66
CA SER A 2 15.28 6.77 42.84
C SER A 2 14.75 6.41 41.44
N ARG A 3 13.42 6.47 41.34
CA ARG A 3 12.63 7.24 40.36
C ARG A 3 12.50 6.78 38.89
N ALA A 4 12.75 5.51 38.55
CA ALA A 4 12.35 4.94 37.25
C ALA A 4 11.30 3.81 37.31
N MET A 5 10.80 3.41 38.50
CA MET A 5 9.82 2.32 38.69
C MET A 5 8.41 2.77 39.12
N ILE A 6 7.95 3.97 38.73
CA ILE A 6 6.65 4.50 39.19
C ILE A 6 5.58 4.66 38.08
N PHE A 7 5.89 4.48 36.79
CA PHE A 7 4.90 4.74 35.72
C PHE A 7 4.29 3.52 35.01
N CYS A 8 4.62 2.28 35.37
CA CYS A 8 4.01 1.08 34.77
C CYS A 8 3.20 0.20 35.76
N ALA A 9 3.05 0.63 37.01
CA ALA A 9 2.46 -0.19 38.09
C ALA A 9 1.01 0.20 38.49
N ILE A 10 0.33 1.09 37.74
CA ILE A 10 -1.01 1.61 38.11
C ILE A 10 -2.16 1.08 37.22
N PHE A 11 -1.96 -0.02 36.46
CA PHE A 11 -3.09 -0.69 35.79
C PHE A 11 -3.21 -2.20 35.99
N PHE A 12 -2.32 -2.83 36.76
CA PHE A 12 -2.33 -4.29 36.94
C PHE A 12 -2.44 -4.80 38.39
N ILE A 13 -2.66 -3.93 39.36
CA ILE A 13 -2.90 -4.35 40.75
C ILE A 13 -4.17 -3.68 41.25
N LEU A 14 -5.32 -4.21 40.83
CA LEU A 14 -6.63 -4.13 41.52
C LEU A 14 -7.69 -4.93 40.72
N ALA A 15 -7.45 -6.22 40.48
CA ALA A 15 -8.51 -7.18 40.11
C ALA A 15 -8.09 -8.65 40.33
N ALA A 16 -7.23 -8.92 41.31
CA ALA A 16 -7.01 -10.25 41.86
C ALA A 16 -7.47 -10.27 43.32
N ALA A 17 -8.79 -10.09 43.53
CA ALA A 17 -9.44 -10.29 44.83
C ALA A 17 -10.97 -10.42 44.68
N TYR A 18 -11.44 -11.34 43.84
CA TYR A 18 -12.78 -11.92 44.01
C TYR A 18 -12.84 -13.28 43.30
N ALA A 19 -13.36 -14.28 44.00
CA ALA A 19 -13.60 -15.67 43.57
C ALA A 19 -12.41 -16.66 43.63
N GLN A 20 -11.90 -16.91 44.84
CA GLN A 20 -11.70 -18.32 45.26
C GLN A 20 -13.01 -18.82 45.87
N ARG A 21 -13.50 -19.98 45.39
CA ARG A 21 -14.05 -21.14 46.15
C ARG A 21 -15.18 -21.86 45.40
N ASN A 22 -15.12 -23.20 45.48
CA ASN A 22 -16.11 -24.24 45.12
C ASN A 22 -16.06 -24.69 43.64
N GLU A 23 -15.87 -25.96 43.25
CA GLU A 23 -15.88 -27.27 43.93
C GLU A 23 -15.21 -28.35 43.02
N GLY A 24 -14.50 -29.32 43.64
CA GLY A 24 -14.61 -30.78 43.41
C GLY A 24 -14.32 -31.46 42.04
N PRO A 25 -13.52 -32.56 41.99
CA PRO A 25 -13.13 -33.28 40.77
C PRO A 25 -13.92 -34.59 40.50
N SER A 26 -13.94 -35.09 39.25
CA SER A 26 -14.20 -36.52 39.00
C SER A 26 -13.50 -37.08 37.74
N VAL A 27 -12.48 -37.90 38.01
CA VAL A 27 -12.10 -39.21 37.43
C VAL A 27 -12.55 -39.65 36.02
N ALA A 28 -11.52 -39.94 35.20
CA ALA A 28 -11.17 -41.23 34.56
C ALA A 28 -12.21 -42.10 33.81
N SER A 29 -11.85 -42.47 32.57
CA SER A 29 -11.75 -43.85 32.03
C SER A 29 -11.62 -43.77 30.50
N GLU A 30 -10.45 -44.04 29.91
CA GLU A 30 -9.96 -45.35 29.43
C GLU A 30 -10.45 -45.79 28.04
N ILE A 31 -9.44 -45.94 27.16
CA ILE A 31 -9.12 -47.10 26.32
C ILE A 31 -10.13 -47.54 25.24
N PHE A 32 -9.70 -47.43 23.98
CA PHE A 32 -9.75 -48.58 23.07
C PHE A 32 -8.54 -48.58 22.13
N SER A 33 -7.68 -49.56 22.36
CA SER A 33 -6.60 -50.03 21.51
C SER A 33 -7.14 -51.08 20.55
N VAL A 34 -6.76 -51.02 19.27
CA VAL A 34 -6.65 -52.23 18.42
C VAL A 34 -5.44 -52.09 17.53
N ALA A 35 -4.60 -53.13 17.57
CA ALA A 35 -3.34 -53.26 16.87
C ALA A 35 -3.52 -53.75 15.41
N ASP A 36 -2.47 -53.48 14.64
CA ASP A 36 -2.08 -54.04 13.34
C ASP A 36 -2.20 -55.57 13.22
N PRO A 37 -2.25 -56.09 11.98
CA PRO A 37 -1.06 -56.81 11.52
C PRO A 37 -0.73 -56.66 10.02
N GLY A 38 0.57 -56.66 9.72
CA GLY A 38 1.09 -57.55 8.67
C GLY A 38 1.66 -56.90 7.41
N SER A 39 2.99 -56.91 7.35
CA SER A 39 3.87 -56.65 6.21
C SER A 39 3.59 -57.47 4.94
N GLY A 40 3.74 -56.86 3.77
CA GLY A 40 3.89 -57.52 2.47
C GLY A 40 4.53 -56.58 1.44
N SER A 41 5.70 -56.97 0.96
CA SER A 41 6.60 -56.29 0.01
C SER A 41 6.12 -56.31 -1.45
N GLY A 42 6.43 -55.27 -2.23
CA GLY A 42 6.54 -55.36 -3.69
C GLY A 42 6.10 -54.12 -4.46
N ASP A 43 7.11 -53.43 -5.00
CA ASP A 43 7.15 -52.86 -6.36
C ASP A 43 6.45 -51.50 -6.65
N GLY A 44 7.33 -50.49 -6.75
CA GLY A 44 7.25 -49.20 -7.44
C GLY A 44 5.91 -48.64 -7.93
N GLU A 45 5.53 -47.48 -7.39
CA GLU A 45 4.78 -46.47 -8.12
C GLU A 45 4.99 -45.08 -7.51
N VAL A 46 5.24 -44.11 -8.41
CA VAL A 46 5.14 -42.65 -8.30
C VAL A 46 5.36 -41.99 -6.94
N ASP A 47 6.35 -41.09 -6.88
CA ASP A 47 6.47 -40.04 -5.86
C ASP A 47 5.13 -39.30 -5.72
N ALA A 48 4.33 -39.73 -4.75
CA ALA A 48 3.12 -39.06 -4.34
C ALA A 48 3.54 -37.72 -3.73
N TRP A 49 3.23 -36.64 -4.44
CA TRP A 49 3.17 -35.31 -3.86
C TRP A 49 2.37 -35.40 -2.56
N PRO A 50 2.85 -34.84 -1.43
CA PRO A 50 2.12 -34.93 -0.17
C PRO A 50 0.74 -34.35 -0.41
N GLU A 51 -0.32 -35.11 -0.09
CA GLU A 51 -1.69 -34.64 -0.26
C GLU A 51 -1.85 -33.30 0.45
N ILE A 52 -1.94 -32.22 -0.33
CA ILE A 52 -2.32 -30.89 0.16
C ILE A 52 -3.85 -30.92 0.35
N SER A 53 -4.34 -31.78 1.25
CA SER A 53 -5.77 -32.08 1.44
C SER A 53 -6.56 -30.94 2.11
N THR A 54 -5.91 -29.83 2.42
CA THR A 54 -6.52 -28.64 3.03
C THR A 54 -6.94 -27.59 2.01
N CYS A 55 -6.37 -27.57 0.79
CA CYS A 55 -6.75 -26.61 -0.24
C CYS A 55 -8.08 -26.99 -0.90
N THR A 56 -9.01 -26.03 -1.07
CA THR A 56 -10.10 -26.22 -2.03
C THR A 56 -9.56 -26.15 -3.46
N ALA A 57 -10.20 -26.85 -4.41
CA ALA A 57 -9.76 -26.92 -5.82
C ALA A 57 -9.46 -25.55 -6.45
N GLU A 58 -10.23 -24.52 -6.08
CA GLU A 58 -10.03 -23.12 -6.49
C GLU A 58 -8.62 -22.59 -6.20
N PHE A 59 -8.01 -22.98 -5.08
CA PHE A 59 -6.68 -22.50 -4.64
C PHE A 59 -5.60 -23.58 -4.76
N ALA A 60 -5.89 -24.73 -5.39
CA ALA A 60 -4.94 -25.84 -5.47
C ALA A 60 -3.66 -25.50 -6.24
N ARG A 61 -3.69 -24.48 -7.11
CA ARG A 61 -2.52 -23.95 -7.83
C ARG A 61 -1.65 -23.01 -7.00
N GLU A 62 -2.08 -22.69 -5.78
CA GLU A 62 -1.45 -21.73 -4.87
C GLU A 62 -1.12 -22.42 -3.53
N PRO A 63 -0.06 -23.25 -3.46
CA PRO A 63 0.19 -24.10 -2.30
C PRO A 63 0.45 -23.32 -1.00
N ASP A 64 0.97 -22.09 -1.09
CA ASP A 64 1.18 -21.18 0.04
C ASP A 64 -0.05 -20.33 0.40
N HIS A 65 -1.20 -20.58 -0.24
CA HIS A 65 -2.41 -19.81 -0.01
C HIS A 65 -3.01 -20.05 1.38
N THR A 66 -3.63 -19.02 1.95
CA THR A 66 -4.32 -19.09 3.26
C THR A 66 -5.33 -20.24 3.32
N MET A 67 -6.03 -20.48 2.21
CA MET A 67 -7.02 -21.57 2.09
C MET A 67 -6.42 -22.96 2.17
N CYS A 68 -5.10 -23.09 1.99
CA CYS A 68 -4.36 -24.34 2.10
C CYS A 68 -3.79 -24.58 3.50
N LEU A 69 -3.97 -23.65 4.44
CA LEU A 69 -3.51 -23.84 5.81
C LEU A 69 -4.40 -24.84 6.55
N LYS A 70 -3.78 -25.68 7.37
CA LYS A 70 -4.50 -26.52 8.33
C LYS A 70 -5.09 -25.64 9.43
N ASP A 71 -6.33 -25.88 9.81
CA ASP A 71 -6.96 -25.13 10.90
C ASP A 71 -6.33 -25.48 12.25
N ASP A 72 -6.23 -24.49 13.13
CA ASP A 72 -5.65 -24.66 14.45
C ASP A 72 -6.63 -25.36 15.40
N ASP A 73 -6.14 -26.31 16.20
CA ASP A 73 -6.95 -27.11 17.14
C ASP A 73 -7.53 -26.27 18.29
N ARG A 74 -7.03 -25.05 18.48
CA ARG A 74 -7.50 -24.14 19.53
C ARG A 74 -8.79 -23.40 19.17
N VAL A 75 -9.23 -23.43 17.92
CA VAL A 75 -10.45 -22.74 17.47
C VAL A 75 -11.69 -23.29 18.19
N GLN A 76 -12.45 -22.40 18.82
CA GLN A 76 -13.69 -22.72 19.54
C GLN A 76 -14.95 -22.22 18.83
N THR A 77 -14.88 -21.04 18.21
CA THR A 77 -16.01 -20.41 17.54
C THR A 77 -15.50 -19.63 16.34
N THR A 78 -16.22 -19.67 15.23
CA THR A 78 -15.85 -19.00 13.98
C THR A 78 -17.05 -18.27 13.39
N GLY A 79 -16.78 -17.41 12.41
CA GLY A 79 -17.80 -16.83 11.55
C GLY A 79 -18.21 -15.41 11.95
N VAL A 80 -18.86 -14.76 10.98
CA VAL A 80 -19.38 -13.40 11.08
C VAL A 80 -20.86 -13.43 10.71
N THR A 81 -21.72 -13.14 11.68
CA THR A 81 -23.18 -13.10 11.48
C THR A 81 -23.59 -11.93 10.59
N ASP A 82 -24.77 -12.00 9.95
CA ASP A 82 -25.25 -10.90 9.09
C ASP A 82 -25.37 -9.56 9.81
N SER A 83 -25.73 -9.58 11.10
CA SER A 83 -25.73 -8.39 11.95
C SER A 83 -24.33 -7.77 12.07
N GLN A 84 -23.30 -8.60 12.19
CA GLN A 84 -21.91 -8.17 12.26
C GLN A 84 -21.40 -7.72 10.88
N LYS A 85 -21.75 -8.42 9.79
CA LYS A 85 -21.44 -7.99 8.41
C LYS A 85 -21.94 -6.56 8.18
N LYS A 86 -23.19 -6.28 8.57
CA LYS A 86 -23.78 -4.94 8.50
C LYS A 86 -23.01 -3.92 9.35
N VAL A 87 -22.71 -4.24 10.61
CA VAL A 87 -21.92 -3.37 11.50
C VAL A 87 -20.55 -3.04 10.88
N ILE A 88 -19.89 -4.02 10.27
CA ILE A 88 -18.58 -3.84 9.64
C ILE A 88 -18.69 -2.87 8.46
N VAL A 89 -19.57 -3.13 7.52
CA VAL A 89 -19.76 -2.30 6.32
C VAL A 89 -20.20 -0.88 6.70
N ASP A 90 -21.15 -0.75 7.62
CA ASP A 90 -21.64 0.56 8.07
C ASP A 90 -20.55 1.38 8.75
N TYR A 91 -19.69 0.75 9.55
CA TYR A 91 -18.59 1.44 10.22
C TYR A 91 -17.54 1.95 9.21
N HIS A 92 -17.12 1.11 8.26
CA HIS A 92 -16.20 1.54 7.19
C HIS A 92 -16.79 2.71 6.39
N ASN A 93 -18.05 2.60 5.99
CA ASN A 93 -18.73 3.64 5.22
C ASN A 93 -18.98 4.91 6.04
N LYS A 94 -19.13 4.81 7.36
CA LYS A 94 -19.14 5.98 8.24
C LYS A 94 -17.78 6.68 8.22
N VAL A 95 -16.68 5.94 8.44
CA VAL A 95 -15.32 6.49 8.44
C VAL A 95 -15.01 7.21 7.12
N ARG A 96 -15.32 6.57 5.98
CA ARG A 96 -15.12 7.14 4.64
C ARG A 96 -15.92 8.42 4.41
N ARG A 97 -17.13 8.53 4.97
CA ARG A 97 -17.94 9.76 4.94
C ARG A 97 -17.45 10.87 5.85
N THR A 98 -16.50 10.61 6.74
CA THR A 98 -16.06 11.58 7.75
C THR A 98 -14.57 11.92 7.67
N VAL A 99 -13.88 11.46 6.63
CA VAL A 99 -12.46 11.79 6.43
C VAL A 99 -12.21 13.30 6.41
N GLN A 100 -11.07 13.69 6.98
CA GLN A 100 -10.51 15.02 6.87
C GLN A 100 -9.04 14.91 6.41
N PRO A 101 -8.62 15.66 5.37
CA PRO A 101 -9.44 16.51 4.51
C PRO A 101 -10.53 15.73 3.75
N SER A 102 -11.53 16.43 3.22
CA SER A 102 -12.60 15.77 2.44
C SER A 102 -12.05 15.12 1.17
N ALA A 103 -12.73 14.06 0.71
CA ALA A 103 -12.31 13.27 -0.45
C ALA A 103 -13.28 13.41 -1.61
N THR A 104 -12.76 13.42 -2.84
CA THR A 104 -13.55 13.51 -4.08
C THR A 104 -14.06 12.17 -4.58
N ASP A 105 -13.36 11.08 -4.25
CA ASP A 105 -13.37 9.80 -4.99
C ASP A 105 -13.62 8.55 -4.11
N LEU A 106 -14.02 8.73 -2.85
CA LEU A 106 -14.32 7.59 -1.98
C LEU A 106 -15.65 6.92 -2.35
N THR A 107 -15.60 5.63 -2.60
CA THR A 107 -16.77 4.78 -2.86
C THR A 107 -17.27 4.09 -1.57
N PRO A 108 -18.56 3.77 -1.41
CA PRO A 108 -19.00 2.93 -0.29
C PRO A 108 -18.53 1.49 -0.49
N LEU A 109 -17.96 0.90 0.56
CA LEU A 109 -17.62 -0.52 0.58
C LEU A 109 -18.89 -1.37 0.66
N VAL A 110 -18.87 -2.50 -0.03
CA VAL A 110 -19.91 -3.55 0.03
C VAL A 110 -19.28 -4.84 0.55
N TRP A 111 -20.09 -5.67 1.23
CA TRP A 111 -19.64 -6.96 1.73
C TRP A 111 -19.34 -7.93 0.58
N ASP A 112 -18.30 -8.75 0.73
CA ASP A 112 -17.91 -9.77 -0.22
C ASP A 112 -17.56 -11.08 0.49
N ASP A 113 -18.32 -12.14 0.18
CA ASP A 113 -18.18 -13.43 0.84
C ASP A 113 -16.90 -14.20 0.42
N ASN A 114 -16.34 -13.94 -0.77
CA ASN A 114 -15.08 -14.57 -1.19
C ASN A 114 -13.91 -14.02 -0.36
N LEU A 115 -13.86 -12.69 -0.17
CA LEU A 115 -12.91 -12.06 0.74
C LEU A 115 -13.08 -12.56 2.18
N ALA A 116 -14.33 -12.69 2.63
CA ALA A 116 -14.65 -13.14 3.98
C ALA A 116 -14.21 -14.60 4.23
N LYS A 117 -14.39 -15.49 3.24
CA LYS A 117 -13.96 -16.89 3.31
C LYS A 117 -12.46 -17.00 3.58
N VAL A 118 -11.64 -16.24 2.84
CA VAL A 118 -10.18 -16.22 3.03
C VAL A 118 -9.79 -15.59 4.36
N ALA A 119 -10.41 -14.46 4.73
CA ALA A 119 -10.16 -13.80 6.02
C ALA A 119 -10.53 -14.71 7.22
N GLN A 120 -11.61 -15.49 7.10
CA GLN A 120 -12.04 -16.44 8.12
C GLN A 120 -11.05 -17.57 8.31
N LYS A 121 -10.48 -18.08 7.21
CA LYS A 121 -9.44 -19.10 7.27
C LYS A 121 -8.17 -18.59 7.97
N LEU A 122 -7.82 -17.31 7.76
CA LEU A 122 -6.71 -16.68 8.47
C LEU A 122 -6.97 -16.59 9.98
N THR A 123 -8.14 -16.16 10.42
CA THR A 123 -8.41 -16.07 11.87
C THR A 123 -8.40 -17.44 12.56
N MET A 124 -8.67 -18.52 11.82
CA MET A 124 -8.57 -19.90 12.31
C MET A 124 -7.13 -20.38 12.55
N GLN A 125 -6.12 -19.57 12.22
CA GLN A 125 -4.72 -19.84 12.56
C GLN A 125 -4.35 -19.37 13.97
N CYS A 126 -5.25 -18.67 14.67
CA CYS A 126 -5.07 -18.22 16.06
C CYS A 126 -3.76 -17.45 16.29
N LYS A 127 -3.29 -16.69 15.29
CA LYS A 127 -2.07 -15.88 15.28
C LYS A 127 -2.38 -14.48 14.78
N ILE A 128 -1.57 -13.50 15.18
CA ILE A 128 -1.69 -12.10 14.77
C ILE A 128 -0.63 -11.78 13.69
N GLU A 129 -0.70 -12.52 12.60
CA GLU A 129 0.27 -12.47 11.50
C GLU A 129 -0.47 -12.38 10.17
N HIS A 130 0.06 -11.56 9.26
CA HIS A 130 -0.42 -11.53 7.88
C HIS A 130 -0.08 -12.85 7.18
N ASP A 131 -1.02 -13.38 6.41
CA ASP A 131 -0.74 -14.54 5.56
C ASP A 131 0.24 -14.21 4.41
N LYS A 132 0.78 -15.24 3.75
CA LYS A 132 1.66 -15.06 2.59
C LYS A 132 0.89 -14.77 1.29
N ASN A 133 -0.27 -15.41 1.13
CA ASN A 133 -1.07 -15.34 -0.08
C ASN A 133 -2.57 -15.41 0.26
N ARG A 134 -3.30 -14.39 -0.20
CA ARG A 134 -4.75 -14.17 0.02
C ARG A 134 -5.48 -13.77 -1.25
N ILE A 135 -4.90 -14.05 -2.42
CA ILE A 135 -5.53 -13.70 -3.69
C ILE A 135 -6.90 -14.37 -3.80
N ILE A 136 -7.84 -13.71 -4.46
CA ILE A 136 -9.04 -14.38 -4.96
C ILE A 136 -8.75 -14.65 -6.43
N PRO A 137 -8.54 -15.92 -6.86
CA PRO A 137 -8.05 -16.24 -8.20
C PRO A 137 -8.89 -15.61 -9.32
N SER A 138 -10.20 -15.49 -9.12
CA SER A 138 -11.12 -14.89 -10.07
C SER A 138 -11.08 -13.35 -10.14
N TYR A 139 -10.41 -12.67 -9.19
CA TYR A 139 -10.46 -11.21 -9.13
C TYR A 139 -9.37 -10.54 -9.93
N GLY A 140 -8.16 -11.11 -9.97
CA GLY A 140 -7.03 -10.49 -10.67
C GLY A 140 -6.68 -9.09 -10.15
N VAL A 141 -6.98 -8.79 -8.88
CA VAL A 141 -6.65 -7.53 -8.19
C VAL A 141 -5.87 -7.81 -6.91
N PHE A 142 -5.08 -6.83 -6.47
CA PHE A 142 -4.35 -6.91 -5.21
C PHE A 142 -5.32 -6.88 -4.01
N ILE A 143 -5.12 -7.75 -3.01
CA ILE A 143 -6.01 -7.85 -1.85
C ILE A 143 -5.30 -7.30 -0.61
N GLY A 144 -5.85 -6.24 -0.02
CA GLY A 144 -5.38 -5.66 1.25
C GLY A 144 -5.87 -6.43 2.47
N GLN A 145 -5.33 -6.15 3.66
CA GLN A 145 -5.76 -6.79 4.90
C GLN A 145 -5.49 -5.96 6.15
N ASN A 146 -6.46 -5.97 7.08
CA ASN A 146 -6.28 -5.47 8.45
C ASN A 146 -6.50 -6.61 9.44
N LEU A 147 -5.70 -6.64 10.52
CA LEU A 147 -5.80 -7.63 11.58
C LEU A 147 -5.99 -6.97 12.95
N ALA A 148 -6.72 -7.63 13.85
CA ALA A 148 -6.79 -7.24 15.24
C ALA A 148 -6.94 -8.48 16.14
N ALA A 149 -6.49 -8.37 17.38
CA ALA A 149 -6.66 -9.42 18.38
C ALA A 149 -7.03 -8.86 19.75
N GLY A 150 -7.68 -9.66 20.59
CA GLY A 150 -8.02 -9.31 21.98
C GLY A 150 -9.20 -8.35 22.14
N GLN A 151 -9.73 -7.82 21.04
CA GLN A 151 -10.83 -6.85 21.08
C GLN A 151 -12.14 -7.52 21.51
N ARG A 152 -12.94 -6.82 22.32
CA ARG A 152 -14.21 -7.36 22.84
C ARG A 152 -15.27 -7.57 21.75
N THR A 153 -15.29 -6.68 20.75
CA THR A 153 -16.30 -6.61 19.68
C THR A 153 -15.69 -6.13 18.36
N TRP A 154 -16.36 -6.39 17.24
CA TRP A 154 -16.03 -5.85 15.92
C TRP A 154 -15.88 -4.32 15.91
N LYS A 155 -16.77 -3.59 16.59
CA LYS A 155 -16.70 -2.12 16.68
C LYS A 155 -15.40 -1.66 17.34
N LYS A 156 -14.94 -2.37 18.38
CA LYS A 156 -13.66 -2.04 19.04
C LYS A 156 -12.45 -2.38 18.18
N ALA A 157 -12.49 -3.48 17.41
CA ALA A 157 -11.45 -3.80 16.44
C ALA A 157 -11.33 -2.75 15.32
N MET A 158 -12.45 -2.36 14.71
CA MET A 158 -12.43 -1.31 13.68
C MET A 158 -12.12 0.07 14.25
N GLN A 159 -12.50 0.36 15.51
CA GLN A 159 -12.07 1.57 16.20
C GLN A 159 -10.56 1.61 16.36
N SER A 160 -9.92 0.51 16.79
CA SER A 160 -8.45 0.48 16.91
C SER A 160 -7.72 0.70 15.58
N TRP A 161 -8.30 0.23 14.46
CA TRP A 161 -7.77 0.55 13.13
C TRP A 161 -7.98 2.02 12.76
N PHE A 162 -9.14 2.57 13.07
CA PHE A 162 -9.47 3.97 12.79
C PHE A 162 -8.66 4.97 13.64
N ASP A 163 -8.34 4.63 14.89
CA ASP A 163 -7.65 5.52 15.84
C ASP A 163 -6.27 5.96 15.35
N GLU A 164 -5.67 5.26 14.38
CA GLU A 164 -4.44 5.69 13.70
C GLU A 164 -4.60 7.03 12.96
N VAL A 165 -5.83 7.49 12.69
CA VAL A 165 -6.12 8.84 12.17
C VAL A 165 -5.54 9.93 13.07
N LEU A 166 -5.38 9.67 14.38
CA LEU A 166 -4.80 10.62 15.34
C LEU A 166 -3.29 10.82 15.12
N LEU A 167 -2.64 9.85 14.47
CA LEU A 167 -1.23 9.95 14.08
C LEU A 167 -1.09 10.51 12.66
N TYR A 168 -2.05 10.20 11.79
CA TYR A 168 -1.98 10.48 10.36
C TYR A 168 -2.23 11.94 10.00
N ARG A 169 -1.41 12.48 9.09
CA ARG A 169 -1.68 13.71 8.36
C ARG A 169 -1.66 13.46 6.86
N TYR A 170 -2.66 13.99 6.17
CA TYR A 170 -2.79 13.84 4.73
C TYR A 170 -1.59 14.44 3.98
N GLY A 171 -0.98 13.64 3.12
CA GLY A 171 0.17 14.02 2.31
C GLY A 171 1.51 14.07 3.04
N GLU A 172 1.56 13.73 4.33
CA GLU A 172 2.84 13.46 4.98
C GLU A 172 3.38 12.11 4.56
N ASP A 173 4.72 12.01 4.50
CA ASP A 173 5.40 10.77 4.20
C ASP A 173 5.05 9.71 5.26
N ALA A 174 4.59 8.56 4.80
CA ALA A 174 4.19 7.47 5.67
C ALA A 174 5.32 6.92 6.55
N ASP A 175 6.58 7.15 6.17
CA ASP A 175 7.77 6.80 6.95
C ASP A 175 7.99 7.73 8.16
N GLN A 176 7.17 8.76 8.34
CA GLN A 176 7.12 9.51 9.60
C GLN A 176 6.39 8.75 10.72
N TYR A 177 5.66 7.68 10.38
CA TYR A 177 4.81 6.95 11.31
C TYR A 177 5.34 5.55 11.62
N LEU A 178 6.66 5.40 11.76
CA LEU A 178 7.26 4.08 11.97
C LEU A 178 7.05 3.56 13.40
N GLY A 179 6.77 2.26 13.49
CA GLY A 179 6.80 1.46 14.70
C GLY A 179 8.04 0.59 14.80
N PRO A 180 8.16 -0.19 15.89
CA PRO A 180 9.29 -1.09 16.10
C PRO A 180 9.46 -2.08 14.94
N GLY A 181 10.60 -2.08 14.26
CA GLY A 181 10.83 -2.92 13.08
C GLY A 181 10.36 -2.31 11.75
N GLY A 182 10.04 -1.01 11.73
CA GLY A 182 9.80 -0.26 10.49
C GLY A 182 8.39 -0.39 9.90
N TRP A 183 7.44 -1.01 10.61
CA TRP A 183 6.04 -1.04 10.16
C TRP A 183 5.38 0.33 10.33
N LYS A 184 4.44 0.65 9.46
CA LYS A 184 3.72 1.93 9.46
C LYS A 184 2.53 1.86 10.43
N LYS A 185 2.52 2.72 11.44
CA LYS A 185 1.45 2.86 12.45
C LYS A 185 0.15 3.48 11.93
N ILE A 186 0.05 3.72 10.62
CA ILE A 186 -1.10 4.32 9.94
C ILE A 186 -1.74 3.39 8.90
N GLY A 187 -1.19 2.18 8.75
CA GLY A 187 -1.58 1.25 7.68
C GLY A 187 -3.03 0.82 7.78
N HIS A 188 -3.54 0.56 8.98
CA HIS A 188 -4.91 0.10 9.15
C HIS A 188 -5.92 1.19 8.79
N TYR A 189 -5.72 2.42 9.28
CA TYR A 189 -6.61 3.55 8.96
C TYR A 189 -6.61 3.84 7.46
N THR A 190 -5.44 3.93 6.86
CA THR A 190 -5.31 4.29 5.44
C THR A 190 -5.92 3.22 4.52
N GLN A 191 -5.96 1.94 4.93
CA GLN A 191 -6.70 0.90 4.21
C GLN A 191 -8.22 1.11 4.30
N MET A 192 -8.74 1.50 5.47
CA MET A 192 -10.18 1.76 5.62
C MET A 192 -10.65 2.91 4.71
N VAL A 193 -9.77 3.86 4.40
CA VAL A 193 -10.06 5.06 3.59
C VAL A 193 -9.38 5.04 2.22
N GLN A 194 -8.97 3.87 1.71
CA GLN A 194 -8.38 3.74 0.38
C GLN A 194 -9.45 3.91 -0.72
N ASN A 195 -9.23 4.79 -1.70
CA ASN A 195 -10.20 5.10 -2.77
C ASN A 195 -10.47 3.93 -3.73
N ALA A 196 -9.43 3.18 -4.08
CA ALA A 196 -9.49 2.01 -4.96
C ALA A 196 -10.22 0.82 -4.32
N THR A 197 -10.37 0.80 -3.00
CA THR A 197 -11.07 -0.29 -2.32
C THR A 197 -12.58 -0.15 -2.47
N HIS A 198 -13.23 -1.19 -3.00
CA HIS A 198 -14.68 -1.22 -3.24
C HIS A 198 -15.42 -2.30 -2.46
N ARG A 199 -14.72 -3.34 -2.03
CA ARG A 199 -15.31 -4.48 -1.31
C ARG A 199 -14.49 -4.87 -0.09
N VAL A 200 -15.18 -5.38 0.92
CA VAL A 200 -14.59 -5.87 2.16
C VAL A 200 -15.24 -7.19 2.57
N GLY A 201 -14.45 -8.14 3.04
CA GLY A 201 -14.95 -9.36 3.65
C GLY A 201 -14.07 -9.75 4.84
N CYS A 202 -14.70 -10.16 5.93
CA CYS A 202 -14.01 -10.33 7.20
C CYS A 202 -14.26 -11.69 7.84
N GLY A 203 -13.30 -12.11 8.67
CA GLY A 203 -13.31 -13.33 9.45
C GLY A 203 -13.16 -13.08 10.94
N PHE A 204 -13.71 -13.97 11.76
CA PHE A 204 -13.56 -13.93 13.21
C PHE A 204 -13.34 -15.34 13.76
N SER A 205 -12.43 -15.47 14.72
CA SER A 205 -12.26 -16.70 15.49
C SER A 205 -12.05 -16.41 16.98
N LEU A 206 -12.72 -17.20 17.82
CA LEU A 206 -12.39 -17.36 19.23
C LEU A 206 -11.48 -18.59 19.37
N CYS A 207 -10.30 -18.41 19.94
CA CYS A 207 -9.28 -19.43 20.13
C CYS A 207 -8.95 -19.60 21.62
N SER A 208 -9.10 -20.83 22.12
CA SER A 208 -8.66 -21.22 23.46
C SER A 208 -7.15 -21.16 23.59
N ARG A 209 -6.61 -21.12 24.81
CA ARG A 209 -5.16 -21.31 25.06
C ARG A 209 -4.27 -20.37 24.23
N THR A 210 -4.74 -19.13 23.98
CA THR A 210 -3.99 -18.07 23.29
C THR A 210 -3.92 -16.82 24.16
N THR A 211 -2.91 -15.98 23.91
CA THR A 211 -2.74 -14.69 24.61
C THR A 211 -3.93 -13.75 24.42
N TYR A 212 -4.56 -13.76 23.24
CA TYR A 212 -5.56 -12.78 22.86
C TYR A 212 -7.00 -13.30 22.92
N GLY A 213 -7.21 -14.62 22.78
CA GLY A 213 -8.54 -15.24 22.75
C GLY A 213 -9.33 -14.95 21.47
N LYS A 214 -9.48 -13.69 21.05
CA LYS A 214 -10.28 -13.27 19.89
C LYS A 214 -9.40 -12.73 18.77
N TYR A 215 -9.65 -13.17 17.55
CA TYR A 215 -8.92 -12.78 16.35
C TYR A 215 -9.88 -12.28 15.28
N TYR A 216 -9.50 -11.19 14.61
CA TYR A 216 -10.27 -10.49 13.59
C TYR A 216 -9.39 -10.24 12.37
N ALA A 217 -9.91 -10.50 11.18
CA ALA A 217 -9.27 -10.16 9.93
C ALA A 217 -10.29 -9.57 8.96
N CYS A 218 -9.92 -8.54 8.21
CA CYS A 218 -10.70 -8.05 7.07
C CYS A 218 -9.80 -7.99 5.85
N ASN A 219 -10.23 -8.60 4.74
CA ASN A 219 -9.61 -8.50 3.43
C ASN A 219 -10.36 -7.48 2.57
N TYR A 220 -9.62 -6.77 1.71
CA TYR A 220 -10.11 -5.65 0.91
C TYR A 220 -9.79 -5.87 -0.57
N ALA A 221 -10.79 -5.86 -1.47
CA ALA A 221 -10.53 -5.92 -2.90
C ALA A 221 -9.99 -4.57 -3.38
N GLN A 222 -8.74 -4.60 -3.87
CA GLN A 222 -7.79 -3.48 -3.97
C GLN A 222 -7.25 -3.06 -2.61
N GLY A 223 -6.04 -3.51 -2.30
CA GLY A 223 -5.27 -3.03 -1.17
C GLY A 223 -4.71 -1.61 -1.38
N GLN A 224 -4.02 -1.11 -0.37
CA GLN A 224 -3.47 0.25 -0.37
C GLN A 224 -2.42 0.45 -1.46
N SER A 225 -2.65 1.41 -2.36
CA SER A 225 -1.63 1.87 -3.32
C SER A 225 -0.79 3.01 -2.77
N SER A 226 -1.32 3.80 -1.83
CA SER A 226 -0.62 4.90 -1.17
C SER A 226 -1.07 5.05 0.27
N THR A 227 -0.11 5.13 1.19
CA THR A 227 -0.37 5.40 2.61
C THR A 227 -0.38 6.90 2.91
N SER A 228 0.35 7.72 2.16
CA SER A 228 0.34 9.18 2.29
C SER A 228 -0.93 9.80 1.68
N PHE A 229 -1.41 9.24 0.56
CA PHE A 229 -2.55 9.73 -0.21
C PHE A 229 -3.56 8.60 -0.48
N PRO A 230 -4.28 8.13 0.55
CA PRO A 230 -5.22 7.03 0.39
C PRO A 230 -6.47 7.39 -0.43
N TYR A 231 -6.74 8.68 -0.62
CA TYR A 231 -7.85 9.21 -1.43
C TYR A 231 -7.46 10.56 -2.04
N THR A 232 -8.26 11.08 -2.97
CA THR A 232 -8.02 12.39 -3.56
C THR A 232 -8.69 13.48 -2.74
N ARG A 233 -7.91 14.42 -2.18
CA ARG A 233 -8.44 15.59 -1.47
C ARG A 233 -9.28 16.49 -2.37
N GLY A 234 -10.46 16.88 -1.90
CA GLY A 234 -11.30 17.89 -2.55
C GLY A 234 -12.75 17.86 -2.07
N GLU A 235 -13.64 18.52 -2.79
CA GLU A 235 -15.07 18.53 -2.46
C GLU A 235 -15.67 17.13 -2.62
N ARG A 236 -16.57 16.77 -1.69
CA ARG A 236 -17.20 15.44 -1.72
C ARG A 236 -17.92 15.22 -3.04
N CYS A 237 -17.68 14.07 -3.65
CA CYS A 237 -18.25 13.67 -4.92
C CYS A 237 -17.88 14.54 -6.13
N SER A 238 -16.89 15.44 -6.05
CA SER A 238 -16.51 16.25 -7.22
C SER A 238 -15.93 15.42 -8.37
N ALA A 239 -15.46 14.19 -8.09
CA ALA A 239 -15.00 13.23 -9.10
C ALA A 239 -16.14 12.30 -9.61
N CYS A 240 -17.34 12.40 -9.06
CA CYS A 240 -18.46 11.50 -9.37
C CYS A 240 -19.84 12.19 -9.24
N PRO A 241 -20.07 13.32 -9.92
CA PRO A 241 -21.34 14.05 -9.84
C PRO A 241 -22.58 13.20 -10.18
N ASN A 242 -22.45 12.19 -11.06
CA ASN A 242 -23.56 11.36 -11.53
C ASN A 242 -23.85 10.15 -10.64
N SER A 243 -22.92 9.75 -9.77
CA SER A 243 -23.05 8.57 -8.90
C SER A 243 -22.98 8.91 -7.40
N CYS A 244 -23.04 10.17 -7.03
CA CYS A 244 -22.92 10.59 -5.63
C CYS A 244 -24.12 10.15 -4.77
N LYS A 245 -23.82 9.48 -3.65
CA LYS A 245 -24.81 9.16 -2.61
C LYS A 245 -24.24 9.36 -1.22
N ASN A 246 -24.82 10.30 -0.47
CA ASN A 246 -24.40 10.61 0.91
C ASN A 246 -22.89 10.92 1.01
N GLY A 247 -22.35 11.69 0.06
CA GLY A 247 -20.96 12.14 0.04
C GLY A 247 -19.93 11.05 -0.29
N LEU A 248 -20.34 9.97 -0.97
CA LEU A 248 -19.50 8.91 -1.54
C LEU A 248 -19.95 8.58 -2.97
N CYS A 249 -19.01 8.15 -3.83
CA CYS A 249 -19.25 7.71 -5.21
C CYS A 249 -19.84 6.30 -5.22
N ALA A 250 -21.15 6.16 -5.42
CA ALA A 250 -21.87 4.92 -5.17
C ALA A 250 -22.11 4.09 -6.43
N CYS A 251 -21.16 3.20 -6.74
CA CYS A 251 -21.27 2.21 -7.82
C CYS A 251 -21.74 0.83 -7.35
N ASN A 252 -22.56 0.75 -6.30
CA ASN A 252 -23.11 -0.51 -5.76
C ASN A 252 -22.08 -1.63 -5.50
N GLY A 253 -20.83 -1.28 -5.18
CA GLY A 253 -19.76 -2.26 -4.97
C GLY A 253 -19.25 -2.94 -6.25
N LYS A 254 -19.46 -2.33 -7.42
CA LYS A 254 -18.87 -2.78 -8.69
C LYS A 254 -17.35 -2.92 -8.52
N LEU A 255 -16.83 -4.06 -8.95
CA LEU A 255 -15.41 -4.37 -8.93
C LEU A 255 -15.01 -4.72 -10.36
N CYS A 256 -14.04 -4.01 -10.91
CA CYS A 256 -13.47 -4.34 -12.20
C CYS A 256 -12.37 -5.38 -11.99
N LEU A 257 -12.56 -6.57 -12.55
CA LEU A 257 -11.67 -7.70 -12.40
C LEU A 257 -10.44 -7.54 -13.31
N ASN A 258 -9.44 -8.40 -13.12
CA ASN A 258 -8.28 -8.51 -14.01
C ASN A 258 -7.56 -7.17 -14.23
N ARG A 259 -7.43 -6.36 -13.18
CA ARG A 259 -6.83 -5.01 -13.18
C ARG A 259 -7.63 -3.97 -13.99
N GLY A 260 -8.92 -4.20 -14.23
CA GLY A 260 -9.81 -3.17 -14.76
C GLY A 260 -9.91 -1.96 -13.84
N GLU A 261 -10.08 -0.80 -14.45
CA GLU A 261 -10.21 0.48 -13.74
C GLU A 261 -11.69 0.88 -13.69
N LEU A 262 -12.20 1.17 -12.49
CA LEU A 262 -13.58 1.64 -12.30
C LEU A 262 -13.64 3.14 -12.56
N ASP A 263 -14.39 3.55 -13.58
CA ASP A 263 -14.88 4.91 -13.67
C ASP A 263 -15.96 5.08 -12.60
N ILE A 264 -15.63 5.83 -11.55
CA ILE A 264 -16.50 6.04 -10.40
C ILE A 264 -17.66 7.00 -10.66
N ASP A 265 -17.64 7.78 -11.75
CA ASP A 265 -18.74 8.67 -12.12
C ASP A 265 -19.80 7.92 -12.95
N SER A 266 -19.34 7.19 -13.97
CA SER A 266 -20.23 6.41 -14.85
C SER A 266 -20.54 5.01 -14.32
N CYS A 267 -19.79 4.53 -13.33
CA CYS A 267 -19.85 3.16 -12.80
C CYS A 267 -19.61 2.09 -13.88
N THR A 268 -18.71 2.38 -14.82
CA THR A 268 -18.29 1.46 -15.87
C THR A 268 -16.85 1.01 -15.67
N CYS A 269 -16.52 -0.19 -16.15
CA CYS A 269 -15.16 -0.70 -16.09
C CYS A 269 -14.43 -0.43 -17.39
N LYS A 270 -13.24 0.15 -17.29
CA LYS A 270 -12.27 0.18 -18.37
C LYS A 270 -11.37 -1.05 -18.25
N CYS A 271 -11.54 -1.97 -19.18
CA CYS A 271 -10.84 -3.25 -19.15
C CYS A 271 -9.47 -3.18 -19.85
N PRO A 272 -8.46 -3.88 -19.33
CA PRO A 272 -7.16 -3.97 -19.97
C PRO A 272 -7.16 -4.99 -21.12
N ASP A 273 -6.48 -4.65 -22.22
CA ASP A 273 -6.18 -5.51 -23.38
C ASP A 273 -7.21 -6.59 -23.71
N LEU A 274 -6.91 -7.84 -23.33
CA LEU A 274 -7.68 -9.04 -23.67
C LEU A 274 -8.99 -9.16 -22.89
N TYR A 275 -9.25 -8.30 -21.92
CA TYR A 275 -10.43 -8.41 -21.07
C TYR A 275 -11.53 -7.45 -21.53
N GLY A 276 -12.77 -7.89 -21.38
CA GLY A 276 -13.96 -7.13 -21.72
C GLY A 276 -15.17 -7.55 -20.87
N GLY A 277 -16.35 -7.10 -21.29
CA GLY A 277 -17.58 -7.22 -20.49
C GLY A 277 -17.76 -6.08 -19.49
N ASP A 278 -18.85 -6.12 -18.73
CA ASP A 278 -19.23 -5.04 -17.81
C ASP A 278 -18.25 -4.87 -16.62
N ASP A 279 -17.59 -5.96 -16.24
CA ASP A 279 -16.70 -6.08 -15.07
C ASP A 279 -15.30 -6.62 -15.41
N CYS A 280 -14.95 -6.70 -16.70
CA CYS A 280 -13.67 -7.26 -17.18
C CYS A 280 -13.47 -8.75 -16.90
N SER A 281 -14.56 -9.51 -16.68
CA SER A 281 -14.53 -10.97 -16.52
C SER A 281 -14.37 -11.73 -17.84
N ILE A 282 -14.71 -11.12 -18.98
CA ILE A 282 -14.73 -11.81 -20.27
C ILE A 282 -13.34 -11.75 -20.90
N LEU A 283 -12.72 -12.91 -21.13
CA LEU A 283 -11.44 -13.02 -21.84
C LEU A 283 -11.68 -13.13 -23.36
N HIS A 284 -11.07 -12.24 -24.12
CA HIS A 284 -11.06 -12.17 -25.57
C HIS A 284 -9.68 -12.57 -26.12
N CYS A 285 -9.53 -13.86 -26.41
CA CYS A 285 -8.28 -14.39 -26.96
C CYS A 285 -8.12 -14.04 -28.45
N PRO A 286 -6.92 -13.60 -28.90
CA PRO A 286 -6.63 -13.47 -30.33
C PRO A 286 -6.60 -14.85 -31.00
N ALA A 287 -6.56 -14.88 -32.34
CA ALA A 287 -6.52 -16.14 -33.09
C ALA A 287 -5.23 -16.95 -32.89
N SER A 288 -4.12 -16.31 -32.52
CA SER A 288 -2.84 -16.94 -32.17
C SER A 288 -1.92 -15.94 -31.49
N ASP A 289 -0.83 -16.42 -30.88
CA ASP A 289 0.26 -15.53 -30.45
C ASP A 289 0.93 -14.86 -31.66
N PRO A 290 1.43 -13.61 -31.51
CA PRO A 290 2.32 -12.97 -32.48
C PRO A 290 3.60 -13.77 -32.74
N PHE A 291 4.18 -13.63 -33.93
CA PHE A 291 5.35 -14.41 -34.39
C PHE A 291 6.62 -14.25 -33.52
N TYR A 292 6.71 -13.19 -32.71
CA TYR A 292 7.85 -12.92 -31.85
C TYR A 292 7.77 -13.67 -30.51
N CYS A 293 6.59 -14.16 -30.14
CA CYS A 293 6.41 -15.01 -28.96
C CYS A 293 7.15 -16.34 -29.18
N ARG A 294 7.89 -16.81 -28.16
CA ARG A 294 8.81 -17.97 -28.22
C ARG A 294 10.05 -17.78 -29.10
N ARG A 295 10.27 -16.58 -29.66
CA ARG A 295 11.48 -16.25 -30.45
C ARG A 295 12.30 -15.13 -29.82
N SER A 296 11.62 -14.03 -29.48
CA SER A 296 12.21 -12.87 -28.83
C SER A 296 11.77 -12.73 -27.38
N ILE A 297 10.65 -13.36 -27.01
CA ILE A 297 10.11 -13.41 -25.64
C ILE A 297 10.06 -14.88 -25.22
N LEU A 298 10.63 -15.18 -24.05
CA LEU A 298 10.72 -16.52 -23.48
C LEU A 298 9.50 -16.83 -22.60
N PRO A 299 9.11 -18.12 -22.44
CA PRO A 299 8.03 -18.48 -21.51
C PRO A 299 8.28 -18.04 -20.06
N ALA A 300 9.53 -17.94 -19.64
CA ALA A 300 9.88 -17.41 -18.31
C ALA A 300 9.48 -15.94 -18.14
N ASP A 301 9.46 -15.16 -19.22
CA ASP A 301 9.11 -13.74 -19.21
C ASP A 301 7.64 -13.52 -18.80
N CYS A 302 6.78 -14.53 -18.96
CA CYS A 302 5.39 -14.51 -18.51
C CYS A 302 5.25 -14.28 -16.99
N GLN A 303 6.23 -14.74 -16.21
CA GLN A 303 6.24 -14.60 -14.75
C GLN A 303 7.01 -13.36 -14.27
N VAL A 304 7.81 -12.77 -15.15
CA VAL A 304 8.69 -11.64 -14.81
C VAL A 304 8.05 -10.31 -15.22
N TYR A 305 7.43 -10.26 -16.40
CA TYR A 305 6.94 -9.03 -17.00
C TYR A 305 5.42 -9.05 -17.12
N ALA A 306 4.75 -8.14 -16.42
CA ALA A 306 3.29 -8.10 -16.34
C ALA A 306 2.60 -7.91 -17.70
N ASN A 307 3.26 -7.31 -18.70
CA ASN A 307 2.71 -7.11 -20.05
C ASN A 307 2.84 -8.35 -20.95
N VAL A 308 3.78 -9.26 -20.67
CA VAL A 308 4.06 -10.41 -21.54
C VAL A 308 2.86 -11.36 -21.66
N PRO A 309 2.11 -11.67 -20.59
CA PRO A 309 0.87 -12.44 -20.69
C PRO A 309 -0.21 -11.82 -21.58
N HIS A 310 -0.19 -10.50 -21.81
CA HIS A 310 -1.13 -9.83 -22.72
C HIS A 310 -0.61 -9.84 -24.16
N LEU A 311 0.71 -9.77 -24.36
CA LEU A 311 1.35 -9.81 -25.68
C LEU A 311 1.41 -11.24 -26.26
N CYS A 312 1.63 -12.24 -25.42
CA CYS A 312 1.81 -13.65 -25.78
C CYS A 312 0.88 -14.57 -24.94
N PRO A 313 -0.45 -14.40 -25.02
CA PRO A 313 -1.38 -15.03 -24.10
C PRO A 313 -1.44 -16.56 -24.18
N TYR A 314 -1.17 -17.16 -25.34
CA TYR A 314 -1.12 -18.63 -25.46
C TYR A 314 0.19 -19.18 -24.89
N MET A 315 1.32 -18.53 -25.19
CA MET A 315 2.62 -18.89 -24.61
C MET A 315 2.61 -18.81 -23.09
N CYS A 316 1.89 -17.83 -22.53
CA CYS A 316 1.75 -17.63 -21.09
C CYS A 316 0.58 -18.39 -20.46
N GLY A 317 -0.20 -19.15 -21.23
CA GLY A 317 -1.32 -19.94 -20.71
C GLY A 317 -2.51 -19.12 -20.20
N VAL A 318 -2.61 -17.84 -20.56
CA VAL A 318 -3.78 -17.00 -20.32
C VAL A 318 -4.93 -17.45 -21.24
N CYS A 319 -4.61 -17.65 -22.51
CA CYS A 319 -5.51 -18.30 -23.46
C CYS A 319 -5.23 -19.81 -23.48
N GLY A 320 -6.29 -20.62 -23.51
CA GLY A 320 -6.20 -22.09 -23.47
C GLY A 320 -5.38 -22.67 -24.63
N GLU A 321 -5.00 -23.94 -24.59
CA GLU A 321 -4.12 -24.53 -25.61
C GLU A 321 -4.65 -24.34 -27.04
N GLN A 322 -3.82 -23.82 -27.95
CA GLN A 322 -4.12 -23.87 -29.37
C GLN A 322 -4.09 -25.34 -29.82
N PRO A 323 -5.08 -25.81 -30.60
CA PRO A 323 -4.93 -27.06 -31.32
C PRO A 323 -3.68 -26.99 -32.18
N LEU A 324 -2.77 -27.96 -31.98
CA LEU A 324 -1.64 -28.22 -32.88
C LEU A 324 -2.15 -28.61 -34.26
N ALA A 325 -2.58 -27.64 -35.06
CA ALA A 325 -2.88 -27.86 -36.47
C ALA A 325 -2.61 -26.57 -37.25
N MET A 326 -1.83 -26.74 -38.32
CA MET A 326 -1.58 -25.78 -39.42
C MET A 326 -0.42 -24.79 -39.23
N ILE A 327 0.83 -25.27 -39.25
CA ILE A 327 1.79 -24.94 -40.33
C ILE A 327 2.75 -26.12 -40.54
N ALA A 328 2.25 -27.20 -41.13
CA ALA A 328 3.11 -28.06 -41.95
C ALA A 328 3.08 -27.50 -43.37
N ASN A 329 4.21 -27.01 -43.87
CA ASN A 329 4.45 -27.05 -45.31
C ASN A 329 5.82 -27.72 -45.56
N PRO A 330 5.81 -29.00 -45.96
CA PRO A 330 7.00 -29.69 -46.44
C PRO A 330 7.19 -29.31 -47.90
N ASN A 331 8.21 -28.49 -48.20
CA ASN A 331 8.98 -28.46 -49.46
C ASN A 331 9.64 -27.09 -49.68
N LYS A 332 10.94 -26.99 -49.40
CA LYS A 332 11.97 -26.81 -50.46
C LYS A 332 13.34 -26.58 -49.83
N SER A 333 14.16 -27.62 -49.96
CA SER A 333 15.61 -27.58 -49.94
C SER A 333 16.17 -26.64 -51.02
N GLY A 334 17.15 -25.82 -50.62
CA GLY A 334 18.30 -25.41 -51.43
C GLY A 334 18.06 -24.42 -52.58
N LYS A 335 18.63 -23.21 -52.46
CA LYS A 335 19.78 -22.76 -53.28
C LYS A 335 20.09 -21.27 -53.03
N ASN A 336 21.38 -21.03 -52.85
CA ASN A 336 22.19 -19.88 -53.24
C ASN A 336 21.68 -18.44 -53.02
N ARG A 337 22.44 -17.78 -52.14
CA ARG A 337 22.75 -16.35 -52.13
C ARG A 337 23.04 -15.80 -53.53
N PRO A 338 22.58 -14.57 -53.82
CA PRO A 338 23.49 -13.57 -54.37
C PRO A 338 23.56 -12.32 -53.50
N GLU A 339 24.66 -11.61 -53.69
CA GLU A 339 25.11 -10.42 -52.99
C GLU A 339 24.21 -9.21 -53.12
N GLY A 340 24.31 -8.34 -52.11
CA GLY A 340 24.67 -6.95 -52.34
C GLY A 340 23.55 -5.99 -52.71
N THR A 341 23.05 -5.27 -51.72
CA THR A 341 22.97 -3.80 -51.86
C THR A 341 23.02 -3.15 -50.49
N THR A 342 24.13 -2.47 -50.26
CA THR A 342 24.44 -1.60 -49.13
C THR A 342 23.36 -0.54 -48.99
N ARG A 343 22.70 -0.49 -47.83
CA ARG A 343 21.96 0.71 -47.39
C ARG A 343 22.66 1.25 -46.15
N THR A 344 23.42 2.31 -46.39
CA THR A 344 24.15 3.12 -45.43
C THR A 344 23.19 3.66 -44.38
N THR A 345 23.29 3.19 -43.14
CA THR A 345 22.81 3.94 -41.97
C THR A 345 23.99 4.63 -41.34
N THR A 346 24.01 5.95 -41.48
CA THR A 346 24.92 6.87 -40.81
C THR A 346 24.76 6.70 -39.30
N SER A 347 25.73 6.04 -38.69
CA SER A 347 25.97 6.10 -37.25
C SER A 347 26.56 7.48 -36.94
N THR A 348 25.76 8.38 -36.40
CA THR A 348 26.30 9.53 -35.66
C THR A 348 26.75 9.04 -34.30
N THR A 349 28.03 8.73 -34.18
CA THR A 349 28.75 8.67 -32.90
C THR A 349 28.78 10.08 -32.31
N THR A 350 27.77 10.43 -31.53
CA THR A 350 27.87 11.55 -30.58
C THR A 350 28.68 11.08 -29.38
N THR A 351 29.85 11.68 -29.21
CA THR A 351 30.66 11.63 -27.99
C THR A 351 29.75 11.92 -26.78
N PRO A 352 29.79 11.14 -25.68
CA PRO A 352 29.00 11.44 -24.50
C PRO A 352 29.32 12.86 -24.02
N ALA A 353 28.28 13.67 -23.84
CA ALA A 353 28.43 14.98 -23.21
C ALA A 353 29.08 14.78 -21.82
N PRO A 354 29.98 15.68 -21.40
CA PRO A 354 30.55 15.61 -20.05
C PRO A 354 29.42 15.68 -19.01
N PRO A 355 29.54 14.97 -17.89
CA PRO A 355 28.50 14.98 -16.86
C PRO A 355 28.26 16.38 -16.32
N PHE A 356 27.00 16.72 -16.10
CA PHE A 356 26.64 17.94 -15.40
C PHE A 356 27.00 17.81 -13.92
N ILE A 357 27.61 18.84 -13.33
CA ILE A 357 27.92 18.88 -11.90
C ILE A 357 26.93 19.82 -11.23
N SER A 358 26.14 19.31 -10.29
CA SER A 358 25.18 20.12 -9.55
C SER A 358 25.87 21.13 -8.61
N PRO A 359 25.15 22.15 -8.10
CA PRO A 359 25.68 23.06 -7.07
C PRO A 359 26.17 22.35 -5.79
N HIS A 360 25.78 21.09 -5.59
CA HIS A 360 26.20 20.24 -4.47
C HIS A 360 27.34 19.28 -4.84
N ASN A 361 27.99 19.50 -5.98
CA ASN A 361 29.12 18.72 -6.48
C ASN A 361 28.79 17.24 -6.80
N CYS A 362 27.51 16.92 -7.01
CA CYS A 362 27.10 15.60 -7.49
C CYS A 362 27.18 15.57 -9.02
N SER A 363 27.72 14.48 -9.57
CA SER A 363 27.88 14.30 -11.01
C SER A 363 26.66 13.59 -11.60
N TYR A 364 26.12 14.12 -12.70
CA TYR A 364 24.97 13.58 -13.40
C TYR A 364 25.29 13.25 -14.86
N ARG A 365 25.03 12.02 -15.29
CA ARG A 365 25.36 11.50 -16.64
C ARG A 365 24.18 11.29 -17.60
N GLY A 366 22.96 11.64 -17.20
CA GLY A 366 21.75 11.46 -18.02
C GLY A 366 21.23 12.75 -18.66
N LEU A 367 20.11 12.65 -19.38
CA LEU A 367 19.42 13.81 -19.96
C LEU A 367 18.86 14.70 -18.84
N ARG A 368 19.13 16.01 -18.86
CA ARG A 368 18.48 16.94 -17.92
C ARG A 368 17.01 17.08 -18.28
N SER A 369 16.18 17.16 -17.25
CA SER A 369 14.75 17.39 -17.44
C SER A 369 14.47 18.84 -17.74
N ASN A 370 13.40 19.09 -18.49
CA ASN A 370 12.96 20.46 -18.77
C ASN A 370 12.25 21.06 -17.55
N LEU A 371 11.97 22.36 -17.59
CA LEU A 371 11.38 23.08 -16.45
C LEU A 371 10.04 22.47 -16.01
N GLU A 372 9.20 22.04 -16.95
CA GLU A 372 7.88 21.49 -16.63
C GLU A 372 7.97 20.08 -16.04
N GLU A 373 8.88 19.26 -16.54
CA GLU A 373 9.22 17.96 -15.95
C GLU A 373 9.79 18.14 -14.53
N CYS A 374 10.67 19.12 -14.35
CA CYS A 374 11.26 19.41 -13.05
C CYS A 374 10.21 19.81 -12.01
N LYS A 375 9.15 20.53 -12.37
CA LYS A 375 8.04 20.84 -11.45
C LYS A 375 7.32 19.60 -10.92
N ASN A 376 7.48 18.44 -11.56
CA ASN A 376 6.89 17.19 -11.11
C ASN A 376 7.86 16.35 -10.25
N PHE A 377 9.08 16.82 -10.05
CA PHE A 377 10.14 16.14 -9.30
C PHE A 377 10.40 16.79 -7.94
N GLY A 378 10.84 16.01 -6.95
CA GLY A 378 11.11 16.54 -5.61
C GLY A 378 9.94 17.33 -5.02
N ASP A 379 10.23 18.42 -4.30
CA ASP A 379 9.23 19.41 -3.89
C ASP A 379 9.08 20.47 -4.99
N ARG A 380 8.39 20.10 -6.08
CA ARG A 380 8.14 20.96 -7.26
C ARG A 380 9.40 21.53 -7.93
N GLY A 381 10.35 20.64 -8.22
CA GLY A 381 11.64 20.94 -8.84
C GLY A 381 12.72 21.30 -7.84
N SER A 382 12.43 21.30 -6.53
CA SER A 382 13.41 21.47 -5.46
C SER A 382 13.75 20.15 -4.77
N ASP A 383 14.88 20.15 -4.07
CA ASP A 383 15.22 19.05 -3.16
C ASP A 383 14.32 19.04 -1.94
N THR A 384 13.85 17.85 -1.57
CA THR A 384 13.14 17.60 -0.31
C THR A 384 14.10 17.66 0.89
N ARG A 385 13.55 17.72 2.11
CA ARG A 385 14.36 17.73 3.36
C ARG A 385 15.19 16.47 3.57
N ALA A 386 14.91 15.39 2.85
CA ALA A 386 15.66 14.14 2.93
C ALA A 386 17.04 14.24 2.26
N CYS A 387 17.26 15.25 1.42
CA CYS A 387 18.49 15.47 0.67
C CYS A 387 19.55 16.17 1.51
N ALA A 388 20.82 15.80 1.33
CA ALA A 388 21.94 16.43 2.03
C ALA A 388 22.04 17.93 1.74
N SER A 389 21.60 18.38 0.55
CA SER A 389 21.43 19.80 0.20
C SER A 389 20.50 20.59 1.13
N LYS A 390 19.64 19.88 1.88
CA LYS A 390 18.70 20.42 2.87
C LYS A 390 18.99 19.90 4.29
N GLY A 391 20.16 19.30 4.52
CA GLY A 391 20.56 18.72 5.81
C GLY A 391 20.03 17.32 6.10
N GLY A 392 19.47 16.64 5.09
CA GLY A 392 19.01 15.26 5.18
C GLY A 392 20.08 14.21 4.91
N GLN A 393 19.67 12.94 4.87
CA GLN A 393 20.56 11.77 4.82
C GLN A 393 20.99 11.33 3.42
N PHE A 394 20.28 11.73 2.35
CA PHE A 394 20.61 11.33 0.98
C PHE A 394 21.76 12.17 0.43
N GLY A 395 22.92 11.55 0.21
CA GLY A 395 24.10 12.15 -0.39
C GLY A 395 24.24 11.89 -1.90
N CYS A 396 25.28 12.43 -2.53
CA CYS A 396 25.52 12.30 -3.98
C CYS A 396 25.61 10.84 -4.46
N ASP A 397 26.10 9.92 -3.64
CA ASP A 397 26.19 8.49 -3.95
C ASP A 397 24.81 7.83 -4.15
N HIS A 398 23.77 8.40 -3.55
CA HIS A 398 22.39 7.93 -3.68
C HIS A 398 21.76 8.32 -5.03
N CYS A 399 22.27 9.36 -5.70
CA CYS A 399 21.76 9.84 -6.98
C CYS A 399 21.95 8.84 -8.13
N GLU A 400 23.04 8.08 -8.12
CA GLU A 400 23.34 7.05 -9.13
C GLU A 400 22.80 5.67 -8.72
N ARG A 401 22.58 5.46 -7.41
CA ARG A 401 22.11 4.17 -6.87
C ARG A 401 20.59 4.03 -6.90
N TYR A 402 19.84 5.12 -6.72
CA TYR A 402 18.41 5.09 -6.53
C TYR A 402 17.69 6.10 -7.45
N TYR A 403 16.91 5.57 -8.40
CA TYR A 403 16.20 6.38 -9.39
C TYR A 403 15.24 7.39 -8.75
N ASN A 404 14.51 6.96 -7.71
CA ASN A 404 13.60 7.82 -6.96
C ASN A 404 14.32 8.91 -6.15
N VAL A 405 15.53 8.67 -5.62
CA VAL A 405 16.32 9.75 -4.99
C VAL A 405 16.62 10.85 -6.00
N LYS A 406 16.85 10.48 -7.25
CA LYS A 406 17.15 11.41 -8.33
C LYS A 406 15.91 12.16 -8.83
N SER A 407 14.75 11.54 -9.00
CA SER A 407 13.55 12.21 -9.54
C SER A 407 12.55 12.67 -8.48
N ASP A 408 12.39 11.93 -7.39
CA ASP A 408 11.26 12.11 -6.48
C ASP A 408 11.65 12.84 -5.20
N TYR A 409 12.95 12.80 -4.83
CA TYR A 409 13.43 13.41 -3.60
C TYR A 409 14.43 14.55 -3.83
N CYS A 410 15.49 14.32 -4.60
CA CYS A 410 16.67 15.20 -4.66
C CYS A 410 17.06 15.61 -6.09
N PRO A 411 16.13 16.15 -6.91
CA PRO A 411 16.39 16.40 -8.31
C PRO A 411 17.40 17.52 -8.59
N VAL A 412 17.57 18.47 -7.68
CA VAL A 412 18.55 19.56 -7.82
C VAL A 412 19.91 19.08 -7.37
N MET A 413 19.99 18.43 -6.21
CA MET A 413 21.22 17.81 -5.71
C MET A 413 21.78 16.81 -6.72
N CYS A 414 20.93 15.98 -7.32
CA CYS A 414 21.33 14.96 -8.29
C CYS A 414 21.53 15.50 -9.72
N GLY A 415 21.41 16.81 -9.95
CA GLY A 415 21.73 17.46 -11.23
C GLY A 415 20.74 17.22 -12.37
N ILE A 416 19.60 16.57 -12.11
CA ILE A 416 18.55 16.36 -13.11
C ILE A 416 17.75 17.65 -13.37
N CYS A 417 17.64 18.52 -12.36
CA CYS A 417 16.93 19.80 -12.41
C CYS A 417 17.79 20.98 -12.00
N ASP A 418 17.47 22.16 -12.52
CA ASP A 418 17.98 23.43 -12.00
C ASP A 418 17.23 23.82 -10.73
N ALA A 419 17.91 24.51 -9.82
CA ALA A 419 17.27 25.01 -8.62
C ALA A 419 16.15 26.01 -9.01
N PRO A 420 14.92 25.86 -8.47
CA PRO A 420 13.84 26.76 -8.78
C PRO A 420 14.20 28.19 -8.38
N CYS A 421 13.70 29.17 -9.14
CA CYS A 421 13.90 30.60 -8.87
C CYS A 421 15.38 31.02 -8.76
N GLY A 422 16.28 30.36 -9.50
CA GLY A 422 17.71 30.67 -9.47
C GLY A 422 18.39 30.33 -8.13
N GLY A 423 17.80 29.44 -7.33
CA GLY A 423 18.34 29.06 -6.03
C GLY A 423 17.97 30.00 -4.88
N LYS A 424 16.92 30.81 -5.04
CA LYS A 424 16.38 31.63 -3.95
C LYS A 424 16.00 30.76 -2.74
N VAL A 425 16.32 31.24 -1.53
CA VAL A 425 16.03 30.54 -0.26
C VAL A 425 15.24 31.47 0.66
N CYS A 426 14.14 30.96 1.21
CA CYS A 426 13.41 31.63 2.29
C CYS A 426 13.97 31.19 3.64
N VAL A 427 14.27 32.13 4.52
CA VAL A 427 14.84 31.88 5.85
C VAL A 427 13.76 32.01 6.94
N ASN A 428 14.11 31.74 8.20
CA ASN A 428 13.23 31.93 9.36
C ASN A 428 11.85 31.24 9.25
N GLY A 429 11.81 30.07 8.61
CA GLY A 429 10.57 29.31 8.41
C GLY A 429 9.69 29.81 7.25
N GLY A 430 10.19 30.73 6.42
CA GLY A 430 9.52 31.12 5.18
C GLY A 430 9.43 29.96 4.16
N VAL A 431 8.36 29.95 3.37
CA VAL A 431 8.12 28.93 2.34
C VAL A 431 8.19 29.54 0.95
N LEU A 432 9.09 29.02 0.10
CA LEU A 432 9.23 29.49 -1.28
C LEU A 432 8.11 28.91 -2.14
N ASN A 433 7.39 29.76 -2.86
CA ASN A 433 6.54 29.32 -3.95
C ASN A 433 7.38 29.21 -5.24
N PRO A 434 7.57 28.01 -5.82
CA PRO A 434 8.42 27.81 -6.98
C PRO A 434 7.81 28.34 -8.28
N ASP A 435 6.49 28.57 -8.32
CA ASP A 435 5.78 29.09 -9.49
C ASP A 435 5.85 30.63 -9.56
N THR A 436 5.84 31.29 -8.41
CA THR A 436 5.86 32.77 -8.33
C THR A 436 7.19 33.35 -7.86
N CYS A 437 8.11 32.50 -7.39
CA CYS A 437 9.40 32.88 -6.80
C CYS A 437 9.33 33.85 -5.61
N ASN A 438 8.20 33.83 -4.90
CA ASN A 438 7.98 34.64 -3.71
C ASN A 438 8.04 33.78 -2.45
N CYS A 439 8.62 34.33 -1.39
CA CYS A 439 8.58 33.72 -0.07
C CYS A 439 7.29 34.09 0.65
N THR A 440 6.61 33.09 1.20
CA THR A 440 5.54 33.30 2.18
C THR A 440 6.16 33.29 3.56
N CYS A 441 6.18 34.45 4.20
CA CYS A 441 6.80 34.63 5.52
C CYS A 441 5.79 34.43 6.63
N THR A 442 6.27 33.90 7.75
CA THR A 442 5.49 33.82 8.99
C THR A 442 5.88 34.98 9.87
N LEU A 443 4.90 35.72 10.41
CA LEU A 443 5.16 36.79 11.38
C LEU A 443 5.99 36.24 12.56
N PRO A 444 6.94 37.01 13.11
CA PRO A 444 7.24 38.43 12.82
C PRO A 444 8.06 38.67 11.54
N PHE A 445 8.39 37.65 10.76
CA PHE A 445 9.28 37.82 9.60
C PHE A 445 8.55 38.29 8.34
N PHE A 446 9.23 39.12 7.55
CA PHE A 446 8.75 39.63 6.27
C PHE A 446 9.91 39.88 5.29
N GLY A 447 9.62 40.49 4.14
CA GLY A 447 10.60 40.77 3.09
C GLY A 447 10.74 39.62 2.09
N ASP A 448 11.54 39.85 1.05
CA ASP A 448 11.59 38.97 -0.13
C ASP A 448 12.11 37.55 0.16
N THR A 449 12.87 37.39 1.25
CA THR A 449 13.44 36.12 1.72
C THR A 449 13.03 35.74 3.14
N CYS A 450 12.12 36.50 3.76
CA CYS A 450 11.75 36.35 5.19
C CYS A 450 12.90 36.60 6.18
N SER A 451 13.93 37.33 5.76
CA SER A 451 15.05 37.71 6.63
C SER A 451 14.78 38.95 7.47
N GLU A 452 13.77 39.75 7.11
CA GLU A 452 13.45 40.99 7.81
C GLU A 452 12.48 40.72 8.96
N LEU A 453 12.60 41.47 10.06
CA LEU A 453 11.87 41.25 11.30
C LEU A 453 10.96 42.46 11.60
N ALA A 454 9.66 42.21 11.73
CA ALA A 454 8.64 43.17 12.17
C ALA A 454 8.02 42.67 13.47
N CYS A 455 8.59 43.09 14.59
CA CYS A 455 8.13 42.68 15.91
C CYS A 455 6.76 43.31 16.25
N PRO A 456 5.78 42.51 16.70
CA PRO A 456 4.57 43.07 17.31
C PRO A 456 4.92 43.75 18.64
N ASP A 457 4.16 44.76 19.05
CA ASP A 457 4.40 45.47 20.32
C ASP A 457 4.29 44.57 21.56
N GLN A 458 3.48 43.51 21.48
CA GLN A 458 3.28 42.52 22.54
C GLN A 458 3.04 41.12 21.96
N ASP A 459 3.37 40.10 22.76
CA ASP A 459 3.00 38.71 22.49
C ASP A 459 1.48 38.50 22.50
N LYS A 460 1.01 37.43 21.86
CA LYS A 460 -0.41 37.06 21.92
C LYS A 460 -0.84 36.72 23.35
N TRP A 461 -2.11 36.95 23.66
CA TRP A 461 -2.68 36.81 25.01
C TRP A 461 -2.43 35.45 25.69
N HIS A 462 -2.30 34.36 24.93
CA HIS A 462 -2.09 33.01 25.48
C HIS A 462 -0.65 32.75 25.89
N CYS A 463 0.30 33.60 25.49
CA CYS A 463 1.72 33.46 25.77
C CYS A 463 2.05 33.60 27.25
N SER A 464 1.22 34.28 28.05
CA SER A 464 1.40 34.39 29.51
C SER A 464 1.26 33.06 30.25
N ALA A 465 0.67 32.03 29.63
CA ALA A 465 0.56 30.68 30.17
C ALA A 465 1.72 29.76 29.74
N LEU A 466 2.63 30.26 28.91
CA LEU A 466 3.75 29.49 28.36
C LEU A 466 5.06 29.87 29.07
N GLN A 467 6.06 29.00 28.96
CA GLN A 467 7.40 29.20 29.50
C GLN A 467 8.41 29.15 28.34
N ALA A 468 9.61 29.71 28.55
CA ALA A 468 10.63 29.83 27.51
C ALA A 468 11.01 28.49 26.84
N PHE A 469 10.94 27.36 27.55
CA PHE A 469 11.23 26.05 26.95
C PHE A 469 10.20 25.63 25.89
N HIS A 470 8.97 26.15 25.95
CA HIS A 470 7.96 25.91 24.92
C HIS A 470 8.35 26.51 23.56
N CYS A 471 9.27 27.47 23.52
CA CYS A 471 9.79 28.05 22.28
C CYS A 471 10.57 27.03 21.44
N THR A 472 11.15 26.00 22.07
CA THR A 472 11.86 24.92 21.34
C THR A 472 10.99 23.68 21.13
N ASP A 473 10.00 23.46 22.00
CA ASP A 473 9.13 22.27 21.95
C ASP A 473 7.98 22.42 20.94
N TYR A 474 7.56 23.65 20.65
CA TYR A 474 6.40 23.93 19.81
C TYR A 474 6.75 24.95 18.74
N VAL A 475 6.64 24.53 17.48
CA VAL A 475 7.03 25.33 16.31
C VAL A 475 6.27 26.66 16.24
N ASN A 476 5.02 26.73 16.71
CA ASN A 476 4.22 27.97 16.65
C ASN A 476 4.56 29.01 17.74
N VAL A 477 5.14 28.59 18.87
CA VAL A 477 5.35 29.45 20.05
C VAL A 477 6.33 30.59 19.77
N PRO A 478 7.47 30.40 19.07
CA PRO A 478 8.33 31.48 18.62
C PRO A 478 7.65 32.55 17.75
N PHE A 479 6.58 32.20 17.04
CA PHE A 479 5.86 33.11 16.14
C PHE A 479 4.69 33.83 16.83
N ASP A 480 3.99 33.12 17.72
CA ASP A 480 2.89 33.69 18.51
C ASP A 480 3.39 34.52 19.70
N CYS A 481 4.57 34.17 20.22
CA CYS A 481 5.18 34.72 21.43
C CYS A 481 6.65 35.14 21.21
N PRO A 482 6.97 35.98 20.20
CA PRO A 482 8.35 36.29 19.85
C PRO A 482 9.11 37.02 20.95
N HIS A 483 8.46 37.75 21.86
CA HIS A 483 9.11 38.37 23.02
C HIS A 483 9.44 37.34 24.11
N LEU A 484 8.50 36.44 24.44
CA LEU A 484 8.73 35.32 25.36
C LEU A 484 9.92 34.45 24.89
N CYS A 485 10.05 34.28 23.57
CA CYS A 485 11.11 33.49 22.96
C CYS A 485 12.40 34.26 22.67
N GLY A 486 12.47 35.54 23.04
CA GLY A 486 13.67 36.38 22.85
C GLY A 486 14.02 36.65 21.38
N ILE A 487 13.05 36.49 20.47
CA ILE A 487 13.17 36.84 19.04
C ILE A 487 12.94 38.34 18.85
N CYS A 488 11.99 38.89 19.60
CA CYS A 488 11.72 40.32 19.68
C CYS A 488 12.14 40.85 21.06
N ALA A 489 12.60 42.10 21.07
CA ALA A 489 13.20 42.76 22.24
C ALA A 489 12.19 43.64 22.97
#